data_AF-A0A536BER0-F1
#
_entry.id   AF-A0A536BER0-F1
#
_cell.length_a   1.000
_cell.length_b   1.000
_cell.length_c   1.000
_cell.angle_alpha   90.00
_cell.angle_beta   90.00
_cell.angle_gamma   90.00
#
_symmetry.space_group_name_H-M   'P 1'
#
loop_
_entity.id
_entity.type
_entity.pdbx_description
1 polymer ?
#
loop_
_entity_poly.entity_id
_entity_poly.type
_entity_poly.pdbx_seq_one_letter_code
_entity_poly.pdbx_strand_id
1 'polypeptide(L)'
;MSSRKGHAAARVINAGVLRLFFLPNPGECSRRQQHIREEASKVSFTDKTLTCKDCGQEFIWTSGEQEFYQSRGLVNEPGRCSSCRAARRAGGGAGSSYGDSRGMSGPREFFTATCSNCGNEARVPFQPRGDKPVYCSSCFEQVRPSASRRYA
;
A
#
# COMPACT_ATOMS: atom_id res chain seq x y z
N MET A 1 65.96 50.59 -8.50
CA MET A 1 66.79 50.62 -9.74
C MET A 1 66.29 49.52 -10.66
N SER A 2 65.98 49.91 -11.89
CA SER A 2 65.96 49.17 -13.16
C SER A 2 65.78 47.64 -13.13
N SER A 3 64.71 47.09 -13.72
CA SER A 3 64.40 47.02 -15.16
C SER A 3 64.89 45.70 -15.79
N ARG A 4 64.05 45.15 -16.70
CA ARG A 4 64.33 44.15 -17.77
C ARG A 4 64.28 42.68 -17.31
N LYS A 5 63.67 41.72 -18.02
CA LYS A 5 63.16 41.58 -19.40
C LYS A 5 61.96 40.64 -19.39
N GLY A 6 61.02 40.85 -20.31
CA GLY A 6 59.99 39.87 -20.64
C GLY A 6 60.53 38.78 -21.58
N HIS A 7 59.79 37.68 -21.69
CA HIS A 7 59.60 36.92 -22.93
C HIS A 7 58.27 36.19 -22.84
N ALA A 8 57.33 36.62 -23.69
CA ALA A 8 56.12 35.88 -23.97
C ALA A 8 56.47 34.71 -24.90
N ALA A 9 56.08 33.50 -24.51
CA ALA A 9 55.90 32.38 -25.44
C ALA A 9 54.42 32.02 -25.41
N ALA A 10 53.70 32.46 -26.44
CA ALA A 10 52.38 31.96 -26.78
C ALA A 10 52.51 30.68 -27.60
N ARG A 11 51.53 29.79 -27.45
CA ARG A 11 51.10 28.62 -28.29
C ARG A 11 50.90 27.39 -27.40
N VAL A 12 49.89 26.54 -27.50
CA VAL A 12 48.77 26.34 -28.43
C VAL A 12 47.68 25.57 -27.65
N ILE A 13 46.45 26.05 -27.78
CA ILE A 13 45.14 25.37 -27.80
C ILE A 13 45.19 23.83 -27.59
N ASN A 14 44.56 23.30 -26.53
CA ASN A 14 43.54 22.26 -26.73
C ASN A 14 42.59 22.06 -25.54
N ALA A 15 41.36 21.70 -25.93
CA ALA A 15 40.14 21.58 -25.15
C ALA A 15 40.27 20.79 -23.83
N GLY A 16 39.79 21.39 -22.75
CA GLY A 16 39.56 20.73 -21.48
C GLY A 16 38.51 21.48 -20.68
N VAL A 17 37.23 21.26 -21.02
CA VAL A 17 36.09 21.75 -20.23
C VAL A 17 36.17 21.09 -18.85
N LEU A 18 36.82 21.78 -17.91
CA LEU A 18 36.77 21.44 -16.50
C LEU A 18 35.32 21.70 -16.06
N ARG A 19 34.47 20.68 -16.14
CA ARG A 19 33.17 20.65 -15.48
C ARG A 19 33.45 20.80 -13.99
N LEU A 20 33.36 22.04 -13.50
CA LEU A 20 33.21 22.32 -12.08
C LEU A 20 31.93 21.62 -11.63
N PHE A 21 32.09 20.48 -10.96
CA PHE A 21 31.03 19.88 -10.16
C PHE A 21 30.75 20.83 -8.99
N PHE A 22 29.84 21.78 -9.19
CA PHE A 22 29.21 22.51 -8.11
C PHE A 22 28.40 21.50 -7.29
N LEU A 23 28.95 21.07 -6.16
CA LEU A 23 28.21 20.34 -5.13
C LEU A 23 27.16 21.31 -4.56
N PRO A 24 25.85 21.01 -4.65
CA PRO A 24 24.83 21.86 -4.04
C PRO A 24 24.94 21.80 -2.50
N ASN A 25 24.92 22.98 -1.87
CA ASN A 25 24.95 23.13 -0.41
C ASN A 25 23.76 22.42 0.26
N PRO A 26 23.98 21.50 1.22
CA PRO A 26 22.91 20.92 2.03
C PRO A 26 22.52 21.91 3.14
N GLY A 27 21.67 22.89 2.81
CA GLY A 27 21.27 23.89 3.81
C GLY A 27 20.14 24.84 3.43
N GLU A 28 19.72 24.92 2.16
CA GLU A 28 18.68 25.88 1.76
C GLU A 28 17.37 25.16 1.42
N CYS A 29 16.62 24.81 2.48
CA CYS A 29 15.20 24.50 2.36
C CYS A 29 14.47 25.82 2.01
N SER A 30 14.38 26.09 0.70
CA SER A 30 13.77 27.28 0.12
C SER A 30 12.37 27.51 0.68
N ARG A 31 12.28 28.50 1.58
CA ARG A 31 11.06 29.05 2.20
C ARG A 31 10.12 29.75 1.19
N ARG A 32 10.35 29.63 -0.13
CA ARG A 32 9.51 30.26 -1.17
C ARG A 32 8.37 29.40 -1.69
N GLN A 33 8.26 28.13 -1.27
CA GLN A 33 7.17 27.26 -1.69
C GLN A 33 5.96 27.25 -0.73
N GLN A 34 5.73 28.33 0.02
CA GLN A 34 4.68 28.37 1.04
C GLN A 34 3.32 28.91 0.52
N HIS A 35 3.24 29.55 -0.65
CA HIS A 35 1.99 30.17 -1.14
C HIS A 35 1.15 29.34 -2.12
N ILE A 36 1.57 28.14 -2.55
CA ILE A 36 0.72 27.27 -3.41
C ILE A 36 -0.21 26.37 -2.56
N ARG A 37 -0.08 26.40 -1.23
CA ARG A 37 -0.80 25.49 -0.32
C ARG A 37 -2.17 25.96 0.16
N GLU A 38 -2.53 27.23 -0.02
CA GLU A 38 -3.72 27.82 0.63
C GLU A 38 -4.97 27.91 -0.26
N GLU A 39 -4.87 27.74 -1.58
CA GLU A 39 -6.04 27.83 -2.50
C GLU A 39 -6.50 26.48 -3.10
N ALA A 40 -5.94 25.36 -2.67
CA ALA A 40 -6.39 24.04 -3.11
C ALA A 40 -7.55 23.52 -2.24
N SER A 41 -8.75 23.71 -2.78
CA SER A 41 -9.89 22.80 -2.66
C SER A 41 -10.55 22.67 -1.29
N LYS A 42 -11.25 23.74 -0.88
CA LYS A 42 -12.57 23.53 -0.27
C LYS A 42 -13.46 22.96 -1.38
N VAL A 43 -13.45 21.63 -1.55
CA VAL A 43 -14.26 20.95 -2.57
C VAL A 43 -15.71 21.24 -2.22
N SER A 44 -16.41 22.01 -3.05
CA SER A 44 -17.86 22.19 -2.91
C SER A 44 -18.52 20.84 -3.21
N PHE A 45 -19.04 20.19 -2.18
CA PHE A 45 -19.74 18.93 -2.32
C PHE A 45 -21.13 19.17 -2.86
N THR A 46 -21.32 18.93 -4.15
CA THR A 46 -22.63 18.94 -4.81
C THR A 46 -23.08 17.51 -5.05
N ASP A 47 -24.38 17.25 -5.00
CA ASP A 47 -24.91 15.94 -5.32
C ASP A 47 -24.55 15.56 -6.76
N LYS A 48 -23.97 14.36 -6.94
CA LYS A 48 -23.56 13.84 -8.24
C LYS A 48 -24.37 12.59 -8.57
N THR A 49 -24.91 12.51 -9.78
CA THR A 49 -25.55 11.29 -10.28
C THR A 49 -24.51 10.40 -10.96
N LEU A 50 -24.47 9.12 -10.59
CA LEU A 50 -23.54 8.13 -11.12
C LEU A 50 -24.30 6.88 -11.60
N THR A 51 -23.77 6.21 -12.61
CA THR A 51 -24.36 4.97 -13.15
C THR A 51 -23.72 3.75 -12.50
N CYS A 52 -24.55 2.85 -11.96
CA CYS A 52 -24.07 1.59 -11.38
C CYS A 52 -23.53 0.65 -12.47
N LYS A 53 -22.32 0.10 -12.28
CA LYS A 53 -21.72 -0.86 -13.22
C LYS A 53 -22.40 -2.23 -13.28
N ASP A 54 -23.21 -2.61 -12.29
CA ASP A 54 -23.86 -3.93 -12.26
C ASP A 54 -25.31 -3.92 -12.75
N CYS A 55 -26.08 -2.93 -12.31
CA CYS A 55 -27.51 -2.86 -12.62
C CYS A 55 -27.85 -1.76 -13.62
N GLY A 56 -26.89 -0.92 -14.02
CA GLY A 56 -27.11 0.19 -14.95
C GLY A 56 -27.99 1.32 -14.40
N GLN A 57 -28.52 1.20 -13.19
CA GLN A 57 -29.36 2.23 -12.59
C GLN A 57 -28.52 3.44 -12.16
N GLU A 58 -29.08 4.63 -12.37
CA GLU A 58 -28.53 5.88 -11.85
C GLU A 58 -28.77 5.95 -10.33
N PHE A 59 -27.77 6.40 -9.58
CA PHE A 59 -27.89 6.64 -8.16
C PHE A 59 -27.19 7.95 -7.78
N ILE A 60 -27.64 8.55 -6.68
CA ILE A 60 -27.13 9.84 -6.22
C ILE A 60 -26.00 9.60 -5.22
N TRP A 61 -24.84 10.16 -5.51
CA TRP A 61 -23.74 10.33 -4.56
C TRP A 61 -23.86 11.70 -3.91
N THR A 62 -24.53 11.71 -2.76
CA THR A 62 -24.89 12.94 -2.04
C THR A 62 -23.67 13.66 -1.51
N SER A 63 -23.81 14.97 -1.31
CA SER A 63 -22.82 15.84 -0.66
C SER A 63 -22.31 15.25 0.67
N GLY A 64 -23.20 14.78 1.55
CA GLY A 64 -22.82 14.15 2.81
C GLY A 64 -22.03 12.85 2.66
N GLU A 65 -22.27 12.05 1.61
CA GLU A 65 -21.47 10.84 1.34
C GLU A 65 -20.09 11.21 0.77
N GLN A 66 -19.96 12.32 0.03
CA GLN A 66 -18.66 12.81 -0.43
C GLN A 66 -17.80 13.32 0.74
N GLU A 67 -18.39 14.04 1.69
CA GLU A 67 -17.72 14.49 2.92
C GLU A 67 -17.21 13.31 3.74
N PHE A 68 -18.04 12.26 3.89
CA PHE A 68 -17.63 11.04 4.57
C PHE A 68 -16.44 10.38 3.89
N TYR A 69 -16.45 10.29 2.56
CA TYR A 69 -15.38 9.68 1.78
C TYR A 69 -14.08 10.47 1.91
N GLN A 70 -14.14 11.81 1.85
CA GLN A 70 -12.96 12.65 2.05
C GLN A 70 -12.38 12.51 3.47
N SER A 71 -13.23 12.47 4.51
CA SER A 71 -12.78 12.31 5.90
C SER A 71 -12.06 10.97 6.16
N ARG A 72 -12.39 9.94 5.37
CA ARG A 72 -11.78 8.61 5.42
C ARG A 72 -10.57 8.46 4.49
N GLY A 73 -10.20 9.52 3.76
CA GLY A 73 -9.17 9.45 2.72
C GLY A 73 -9.56 8.59 1.52
N LEU A 74 -10.87 8.34 1.33
CA LEU A 74 -11.39 7.54 0.23
C LEU A 74 -11.68 8.46 -0.97
N VAL A 75 -10.66 8.65 -1.80
CA VAL A 75 -10.74 9.53 -3.00
C VAL A 75 -11.51 8.89 -4.15
N ASN A 76 -11.74 7.58 -4.10
CA ASN A 76 -12.39 6.82 -5.17
C ASN A 76 -13.91 6.92 -5.11
N GLU A 77 -14.53 7.24 -6.26
CA GLU A 77 -15.98 7.34 -6.39
C GLU A 77 -16.66 5.96 -6.31
N PRO A 78 -17.87 5.86 -5.74
CA PRO A 78 -18.59 4.58 -5.68
C PRO A 78 -18.92 4.06 -7.10
N GLY A 79 -18.36 2.91 -7.47
CA GLY A 79 -18.67 2.28 -8.78
C GLY A 79 -19.98 1.49 -8.82
N ARG A 80 -20.68 1.35 -7.69
CA ARG A 80 -21.89 0.52 -7.53
C ARG A 80 -22.90 1.24 -6.65
N CYS A 81 -24.19 1.10 -6.95
CA CYS A 81 -25.25 1.67 -6.13
C CYS A 81 -25.35 0.97 -4.76
N SER A 82 -26.02 1.64 -3.82
CA SER A 82 -26.19 1.14 -2.44
C SER A 82 -26.86 -0.24 -2.40
N SER A 83 -27.87 -0.48 -3.24
CA SER A 83 -28.57 -1.77 -3.32
C SER A 83 -27.65 -2.90 -3.81
N CYS A 84 -26.86 -2.70 -4.87
CA CYS A 84 -25.89 -3.70 -5.33
C CYS A 84 -24.77 -3.94 -4.31
N ARG A 85 -24.32 -2.89 -3.59
CA ARG A 85 -23.39 -3.04 -2.46
C ARG A 85 -24.00 -3.86 -1.33
N ALA A 86 -25.24 -3.56 -0.94
CA ALA A 86 -25.97 -4.29 0.10
C ALA A 86 -26.23 -5.74 -0.30
N ALA A 87 -26.67 -5.99 -1.54
CA ALA A 87 -26.90 -7.33 -2.07
C ALA A 87 -25.64 -8.19 -2.06
N ARG A 88 -24.45 -7.63 -2.32
CA ARG A 88 -23.19 -8.37 -2.19
C ARG A 88 -22.78 -8.64 -0.75
N ARG A 89 -23.02 -7.69 0.15
CA ARG A 89 -22.83 -7.93 1.60
C ARG A 89 -23.77 -9.03 2.08
N ALA A 90 -25.02 -9.04 1.63
CA ALA A 90 -26.01 -10.05 1.99
C ALA A 90 -25.72 -11.42 1.35
N GLY A 91 -25.34 -11.45 0.07
CA GLY A 91 -25.08 -12.67 -0.70
C GLY A 91 -23.67 -13.25 -0.51
N GLY A 92 -22.78 -12.58 0.21
CA GLY A 92 -21.38 -13.01 0.34
C GLY A 92 -20.63 -12.48 1.56
N GLY A 93 -21.31 -12.02 2.62
CA GLY A 93 -20.59 -11.34 3.71
C GLY A 93 -21.35 -11.08 5.01
N ALA A 94 -22.37 -11.88 5.35
CA ALA A 94 -22.90 -11.91 6.71
C ALA A 94 -22.27 -13.08 7.48
N GLY A 95 -21.05 -12.88 7.98
CA GLY A 95 -20.45 -13.77 8.98
C GLY A 95 -19.61 -14.91 8.42
N SER A 96 -18.38 -14.63 8.01
CA SER A 96 -17.30 -15.62 8.06
C SER A 96 -16.07 -14.96 8.66
N SER A 97 -16.13 -14.81 9.98
CA SER A 97 -14.95 -15.09 10.79
C SER A 97 -14.54 -16.52 10.42
N TYR A 98 -13.30 -16.70 9.93
CA TYR A 98 -12.76 -17.90 9.27
C TYR A 98 -13.09 -18.06 7.78
N GLY A 99 -12.05 -17.98 6.96
CA GLY A 99 -12.11 -18.02 5.50
C GLY A 99 -12.75 -19.31 4.96
N ASP A 100 -13.91 -19.12 4.36
CA ASP A 100 -14.60 -20.15 3.59
C ASP A 100 -14.79 -19.62 2.16
N SER A 101 -13.72 -19.76 1.38
CA SER A 101 -13.73 -19.58 -0.07
C SER A 101 -14.58 -20.67 -0.72
N ARG A 102 -15.91 -20.56 -0.60
CA ARG A 102 -16.87 -21.39 -1.33
C ARG A 102 -16.92 -20.94 -2.77
N GLY A 103 -16.23 -21.69 -3.63
CA GLY A 103 -16.42 -21.55 -5.07
C GLY A 103 -15.49 -22.38 -5.95
N MET A 104 -14.34 -22.85 -5.45
CA MET A 104 -13.42 -23.67 -6.25
C MET A 104 -12.35 -24.39 -5.42
N SER A 105 -12.67 -24.90 -4.23
CA SER A 105 -11.73 -25.76 -3.50
C SER A 105 -12.42 -27.10 -3.31
N GLY A 106 -11.97 -28.11 -4.05
CA GLY A 106 -12.32 -29.51 -3.74
C GLY A 106 -11.95 -29.87 -2.30
N PRO A 107 -12.27 -31.09 -1.84
CA PRO A 107 -11.90 -31.56 -0.51
C PRO A 107 -10.44 -31.20 -0.22
N ARG A 108 -10.18 -30.38 0.81
CA ARG A 108 -8.81 -29.99 1.16
C ARG A 108 -8.06 -31.26 1.55
N GLU A 109 -7.02 -31.60 0.80
CA GLU A 109 -6.16 -32.72 1.14
C GLU A 109 -5.34 -32.36 2.39
N PHE A 110 -5.36 -33.24 3.38
CA PHE A 110 -4.57 -33.10 4.60
C PHE A 110 -3.39 -34.06 4.56
N PHE A 111 -2.20 -33.55 4.85
CA PHE A 111 -0.99 -34.33 4.98
C PHE A 111 -0.75 -34.65 6.46
N THR A 112 -0.28 -35.86 6.73
CA THR A 112 0.15 -36.28 8.07
C THR A 112 1.63 -35.95 8.26
N ALA A 113 1.96 -35.43 9.44
CA ALA A 113 3.32 -35.10 9.84
C ALA A 113 3.50 -35.34 11.34
N THR A 114 4.72 -35.60 11.81
CA THR A 114 5.02 -35.73 13.24
C THR A 114 5.17 -34.35 13.89
N CYS A 115 4.45 -34.10 14.98
CA CYS A 115 4.57 -32.85 15.74
C CYS A 115 5.94 -32.74 16.42
N SER A 116 6.65 -31.64 16.21
CA SER A 116 7.98 -31.42 16.78
C SER A 116 8.00 -31.17 18.30
N ASN A 117 6.85 -30.87 18.92
CA ASN A 117 6.76 -30.62 20.36
C ASN A 117 6.32 -31.84 21.18
N CYS A 118 5.30 -32.57 20.70
CA CYS A 118 4.70 -33.68 21.44
C CYS A 118 4.86 -35.05 20.78
N GLY A 119 5.41 -35.13 19.56
CA GLY A 119 5.59 -36.39 18.82
C GLY A 119 4.32 -36.99 18.23
N ASN A 120 3.14 -36.43 18.49
CA ASN A 120 1.87 -36.92 17.94
C ASN A 120 1.68 -36.58 16.46
N GLU A 121 0.76 -37.28 15.79
CA GLU A 121 0.37 -36.98 14.42
C GLU A 121 -0.33 -35.61 14.31
N ALA A 122 0.19 -34.75 13.43
CA ALA A 122 -0.39 -33.48 13.05
C ALA A 122 -0.97 -33.57 11.63
N ARG A 123 -2.22 -33.11 11.47
CA ARG A 123 -2.85 -32.97 10.15
C ARG A 123 -2.72 -31.54 9.67
N VAL A 124 -1.98 -31.33 8.60
CA VAL A 124 -1.70 -30.00 8.05
C VAL A 124 -2.22 -29.90 6.60
N PRO A 125 -2.73 -28.72 6.18
CA PRO A 125 -3.26 -28.52 4.83
C PRO A 125 -2.18 -28.26 3.78
N PHE A 126 -0.90 -28.32 4.18
CA PHE A 126 0.26 -28.13 3.32
C PHE A 126 1.20 -29.33 3.48
N GLN A 127 1.91 -29.68 2.40
CA GLN A 127 2.90 -30.75 2.46
C GLN A 127 4.11 -30.31 3.30
N PRO A 128 4.47 -31.03 4.38
CA PRO A 128 5.62 -30.69 5.20
C PRO A 128 6.92 -30.90 4.42
N ARG A 129 7.77 -29.87 4.32
CA ARG A 129 9.04 -29.91 3.58
C ARG A 129 10.26 -30.27 4.43
N GLY A 130 10.10 -30.40 5.75
CA GLY A 130 11.21 -30.67 6.69
C GLY A 130 12.00 -29.43 7.13
N ASP A 131 11.92 -28.31 6.40
CA ASP A 131 12.65 -27.07 6.73
C ASP A 131 12.10 -26.31 7.95
N LYS A 132 10.85 -26.59 8.37
CA LYS A 132 10.15 -25.87 9.43
C LYS A 132 9.46 -26.87 10.37
N PRO A 133 9.50 -26.65 11.70
CA PRO A 133 8.82 -27.55 12.64
C PRO A 133 7.31 -27.54 12.41
N VAL A 134 6.73 -28.72 12.39
CA VAL A 134 5.28 -28.91 12.27
C VAL A 134 4.70 -29.09 13.67
N TYR A 135 3.58 -28.42 13.96
CA TYR A 135 2.90 -28.50 15.24
C TYR A 135 1.48 -29.03 15.05
N CYS A 136 1.00 -29.86 15.99
CA CYS A 136 -0.41 -30.18 16.08
C CYS A 136 -1.21 -28.93 16.51
N SER A 137 -2.54 -28.96 16.32
CA SER A 137 -3.42 -27.83 16.64
C SER A 137 -3.23 -27.32 18.08
N SER A 138 -3.13 -28.23 19.04
CA SER A 138 -2.95 -27.87 20.46
C SER A 138 -1.60 -27.24 20.77
N CYS A 139 -0.50 -27.74 20.19
CA CYS A 139 0.82 -27.14 20.37
C CYS A 139 0.95 -25.82 19.60
N PHE A 140 0.32 -25.69 18.44
CA PHE A 140 0.35 -24.47 17.63
C PHE A 140 -0.26 -23.28 18.39
N GLU A 141 -1.33 -23.50 19.15
CA GLU A 141 -1.96 -22.44 19.95
C GLU A 141 -1.08 -21.90 21.07
N GLN A 142 -0.14 -22.71 21.57
CA GLN A 142 0.80 -22.32 22.62
C GLN A 142 1.99 -21.55 22.05
N VAL A 143 2.45 -21.92 20.84
CA VAL A 143 3.60 -21.27 20.19
C VAL A 143 3.21 -20.10 19.30
N ARG A 144 1.93 -19.96 18.91
CA ARG A 144 1.51 -18.86 18.04
C ARG A 144 1.74 -17.53 18.77
N PRO A 145 2.40 -16.56 18.14
CA PRO A 145 2.50 -15.23 18.72
C PRO A 145 1.09 -14.66 18.91
N SER A 146 0.78 -14.15 20.10
CA SER A 146 -0.53 -13.58 20.37
C SER A 146 -0.79 -12.41 19.42
N ALA A 147 -1.84 -12.53 18.62
CA ALA A 147 -2.26 -11.49 17.67
C ALA A 147 -2.79 -10.21 18.36
N SER A 148 -2.81 -10.16 19.70
CA SER A 148 -3.46 -9.12 20.49
C SER A 148 -2.64 -7.85 20.72
N ARG A 149 -1.42 -7.73 20.17
CA ARG A 149 -0.55 -6.58 20.48
C ARG A 149 -0.44 -5.49 19.41
N ARG A 150 -1.31 -5.50 18.39
CA ARG A 150 -1.26 -4.50 17.29
C ARG A 150 -2.28 -3.37 17.37
N TYR A 151 -3.18 -3.40 18.37
CA TYR A 151 -4.11 -2.31 18.66
C TYR A 151 -4.35 -2.21 20.17
N ALA A 152 -3.27 -2.23 20.95
CA ALA A 152 -3.27 -1.85 22.36
C ALA A 152 -2.44 -0.57 22.51
#